data_AF-A0AAX3M512-F1
#
_entry.id   AF-A0AAX3M512-F1
#
_cell.length_a   1.000
_cell.length_b   1.000
_cell.length_c   1.000
_cell.angle_alpha   90.00
_cell.angle_beta   90.00
_cell.angle_gamma   90.00
#
_symmetry.space_group_name_H-M   'P 1'
#
loop_
_entity.id
_entity.type
_entity.pdbx_description
1 polymer ?
#
loop_
_entity_poly.entity_id
_entity_poly.type
_entity_poly.pdbx_seq_one_letter_code
_entity_poly.pdbx_strand_id
1 'polypeptide(L)'
;MNNIPKMRATIKSKLAEIIPEWKGQVYDLPPLDLILPGSCAVVTFAEEVQKSSWAGYRRIVKVWPYARVSNGGFEQVEAWTQQLIEALHDVRLEDKDGHAFTCIYLGASDSDRIDTLSGLATRAIRFGIYVPEPVDTTISNNALLTSSVADASPSATLESGQPDSWLTALHDWTQEQLGNEWTIYKEAWPAGYVAPAVLWRLTASNFAAAGTSAFDVRKQWIGHVYGRNAQEKQRIATGLVERLSSQTRIPLDLADRRYLTVSEASVDLQADAFLNGQIRLTLLRRVQRELPNAPLIREVTNKPVLDY
;
A
#
# COMPACT_ATOMS: atom_id res chain seq x y z
N MET A 1 -11.93 17.23 9.01
CA MET A 1 -12.07 18.53 8.31
C MET A 1 -12.23 18.27 6.82
N ASN A 2 -13.11 19.00 6.13
CA ASN A 2 -13.50 18.68 4.76
C ASN A 2 -12.37 19.07 3.76
N ASN A 3 -11.45 18.15 3.45
CA ASN A 3 -10.26 18.40 2.59
C ASN A 3 -10.59 18.51 1.08
N ILE A 4 -11.86 18.29 0.71
CA ILE A 4 -12.37 18.24 -0.67
C ILE A 4 -12.09 19.51 -1.51
N PRO A 5 -12.42 20.73 -1.04
CA PRO A 5 -12.27 21.91 -1.88
C PRO A 5 -10.81 22.26 -2.16
N LYS A 6 -9.90 21.90 -1.24
CA LYS A 6 -8.47 22.15 -1.36
C LYS A 6 -7.82 21.20 -2.36
N MET A 7 -8.09 19.89 -2.22
CA MET A 7 -7.65 18.89 -3.19
C MET A 7 -8.16 19.19 -4.60
N ARG A 8 -9.43 19.63 -4.72
CA ARG A 8 -10.00 20.08 -5.99
C ARG A 8 -9.21 21.24 -6.60
N ALA A 9 -8.87 22.25 -5.80
CA ALA A 9 -8.07 23.38 -6.27
C ALA A 9 -6.66 22.94 -6.72
N THR A 10 -6.01 22.05 -5.97
CA THR A 10 -4.69 21.50 -6.34
C THR A 10 -4.73 20.78 -7.68
N ILE A 11 -5.72 19.92 -7.89
CA ILE A 11 -5.87 19.18 -9.16
C ILE A 11 -6.14 20.13 -10.32
N LYS A 12 -7.06 21.08 -10.16
CA LYS A 12 -7.34 22.08 -11.20
C LYS A 12 -6.09 22.88 -11.57
N SER A 13 -5.31 23.30 -10.58
CA SER A 13 -4.05 24.00 -10.79
C SER A 13 -3.05 23.13 -11.57
N LYS A 14 -2.93 21.85 -11.20
CA LYS A 14 -2.02 20.91 -11.88
C LYS A 14 -2.46 20.61 -13.32
N LEU A 15 -3.75 20.42 -13.58
CA LEU A 15 -4.26 20.24 -14.94
C LEU A 15 -3.91 21.43 -15.85
N ALA A 16 -4.06 22.65 -15.35
CA ALA A 16 -3.71 23.88 -16.08
C ALA A 16 -2.19 24.10 -16.25
N GLU A 17 -1.37 23.51 -15.38
CA GLU A 17 0.09 23.52 -15.49
C GLU A 17 0.59 22.52 -16.53
N ILE A 18 0.00 21.32 -16.58
CA ILE A 18 0.33 20.27 -17.53
C ILE A 18 -0.12 20.65 -18.95
N ILE A 19 -1.33 21.21 -19.08
CA ILE A 19 -1.89 21.64 -20.36
C ILE A 19 -2.12 23.15 -20.32
N PRO A 20 -1.16 23.96 -20.81
CA PRO A 20 -1.23 25.41 -20.76
C PRO A 20 -2.45 25.99 -21.47
N GLU A 21 -2.98 25.29 -22.48
CA GLU A 21 -4.21 25.67 -23.19
C GLU A 21 -5.44 25.74 -22.26
N TRP A 22 -5.41 25.03 -21.14
CA TRP A 22 -6.51 25.02 -20.17
C TRP A 22 -6.33 26.06 -19.06
N LYS A 23 -5.33 26.95 -19.14
CA LYS A 23 -5.09 27.94 -18.10
C LYS A 23 -6.29 28.89 -17.95
N GLY A 24 -6.94 28.81 -16.79
CA GLY A 24 -8.19 29.55 -16.52
C GLY A 24 -9.44 28.97 -17.18
N GLN A 25 -9.32 27.79 -17.82
CA GLN A 25 -10.38 27.08 -18.55
C GLN A 25 -10.62 25.68 -17.96
N VAL A 26 -10.38 25.50 -16.66
CA VAL A 26 -10.69 24.25 -15.93
C VAL A 26 -11.92 24.46 -15.05
N TYR A 27 -13.06 23.95 -15.52
CA TYR A 27 -14.37 24.18 -14.92
C TYR A 27 -14.78 23.03 -13.99
N ASP A 28 -15.57 23.34 -12.96
CA ASP A 28 -16.43 22.31 -12.34
C ASP A 28 -17.59 22.00 -13.30
N LEU A 29 -18.37 20.95 -13.02
CA LEU A 29 -19.54 20.60 -13.83
C LEU A 29 -20.36 21.86 -14.18
N PRO A 30 -20.32 22.32 -15.44
CA PRO A 30 -21.03 23.53 -15.84
C PRO A 30 -22.53 23.24 -15.93
N PRO A 31 -23.38 24.28 -15.88
CA PRO A 31 -24.80 24.11 -16.16
C PRO A 31 -25.00 23.66 -17.61
N LEU A 32 -26.08 22.91 -17.87
CA LEU A 32 -26.33 22.19 -19.13
C LEU A 32 -26.45 23.10 -20.36
N ASP A 33 -26.71 24.39 -20.16
CA ASP A 33 -26.89 25.42 -21.18
C ASP A 33 -25.62 26.24 -21.48
N LEU A 34 -24.52 25.97 -20.78
CA LEU A 34 -23.28 26.70 -20.99
C LEU A 34 -22.58 26.25 -22.28
N ILE A 35 -22.40 27.20 -23.20
CA ILE A 35 -21.54 27.00 -24.37
C ILE A 35 -20.08 27.18 -23.92
N LEU A 36 -19.31 26.09 -24.00
CA LEU A 36 -17.89 26.11 -23.67
C LEU A 36 -17.13 26.98 -24.69
N PRO A 37 -16.31 27.95 -24.23
CA PRO A 37 -15.72 28.96 -25.10
C PRO A 37 -14.61 28.42 -26.02
N GLY A 38 -14.11 27.21 -25.77
CA GLY A 38 -13.04 26.59 -26.55
C GLY A 38 -12.44 25.36 -25.86
N SER A 39 -11.17 25.08 -26.17
CA SER A 39 -10.41 24.00 -25.54
C SER A 39 -10.37 24.18 -24.03
N CYS A 40 -10.95 23.23 -23.29
CA CYS A 40 -11.09 23.34 -21.84
C CYS A 40 -11.16 21.96 -21.19
N ALA A 41 -11.12 21.93 -19.86
CA ALA A 41 -11.33 20.71 -19.09
C ALA A 41 -12.48 20.91 -18.11
N VAL A 42 -13.40 19.93 -18.05
CA VAL A 42 -14.41 19.86 -16.99
C VAL A 42 -14.03 18.77 -16.00
N VAL A 43 -14.09 19.07 -14.71
CA VAL A 43 -13.72 18.15 -13.64
C VAL A 43 -14.91 17.86 -12.75
N THR A 44 -15.19 16.59 -12.50
CA THR A 44 -16.20 16.16 -11.52
C THR A 44 -15.61 15.19 -10.52
N PHE A 45 -16.05 15.33 -9.26
CA PHE A 45 -15.65 14.47 -8.15
C PHE A 45 -16.83 13.56 -7.84
N ALA A 46 -16.60 12.26 -7.91
CA ALA A 46 -17.57 11.27 -7.45
C ALA A 46 -17.47 11.09 -5.93
N GLU A 47 -18.34 10.21 -5.41
CA GLU A 47 -18.40 9.86 -4.00
C GLU A 47 -17.07 9.31 -3.47
N GLU A 48 -16.84 9.56 -2.18
CA GLU A 48 -15.72 8.98 -1.44
C GLU A 48 -16.04 7.53 -1.11
N VAL A 49 -15.14 6.63 -1.52
CA VAL A 49 -15.26 5.21 -1.22
C VAL A 49 -14.06 4.82 -0.37
N GLN A 50 -14.32 4.35 0.85
CA GLN A 50 -13.27 3.76 1.67
C GLN A 50 -12.74 2.52 0.95
N LYS A 51 -11.46 2.52 0.54
CA LYS A 51 -10.88 1.38 -0.16
C LYS A 51 -10.32 0.36 0.83
N SER A 52 -9.49 0.83 1.77
CA SER A 52 -8.91 -0.02 2.80
C SER A 52 -8.34 0.82 3.94
N SER A 53 -8.21 0.23 5.13
CA SER A 53 -7.59 0.87 6.30
C SER A 53 -6.12 1.25 6.11
N TRP A 54 -5.44 0.71 5.09
CA TRP A 54 -4.00 0.89 4.90
C TRP A 54 -3.63 1.87 3.76
N ALA A 55 -4.52 2.05 2.78
CA ALA A 55 -4.37 3.01 1.67
C ALA A 55 -5.24 4.26 1.85
N GLY A 56 -6.07 4.28 2.90
CA GLY A 56 -7.05 5.32 3.17
C GLY A 56 -8.25 5.27 2.21
N TYR A 57 -8.86 6.43 1.99
CA TYR A 57 -10.02 6.57 1.13
C TYR A 57 -9.63 6.84 -0.32
N ARG A 58 -10.51 6.43 -1.23
CA ARG A 58 -10.40 6.69 -2.66
C ARG A 58 -11.51 7.64 -3.09
N ARG A 59 -11.14 8.65 -3.87
CA ARG A 59 -12.11 9.48 -4.60
C ARG A 59 -11.88 9.32 -6.10
N ILE A 60 -12.96 9.19 -6.86
CA ILE A 60 -12.85 9.17 -8.32
C ILE A 60 -13.03 10.59 -8.83
N VAL A 61 -12.04 11.08 -9.57
CA VAL A 61 -12.14 12.30 -10.34
C VAL A 61 -12.28 11.94 -11.80
N LYS A 62 -13.35 12.45 -12.41
CA LYS A 62 -13.54 12.41 -13.86
C LYS A 62 -13.04 13.71 -14.44
N VAL A 63 -12.15 13.62 -15.42
CA VAL A 63 -11.68 14.76 -16.21
C VAL A 63 -12.22 14.58 -17.62
N TRP A 64 -12.83 15.64 -18.14
CA TRP A 64 -13.39 15.71 -19.49
C TRP A 64 -12.57 16.72 -20.28
N PRO A 65 -11.59 16.27 -21.08
CA PRO A 65 -10.89 17.13 -22.03
C PRO A 65 -11.86 17.47 -23.16
N TYR A 66 -12.03 18.75 -23.45
CA TYR A 66 -12.81 19.22 -24.60
C TYR A 66 -11.86 19.83 -25.62
N ALA A 67 -11.80 19.24 -26.81
CA ALA A 67 -11.02 19.75 -27.93
C ALA A 67 -11.94 20.23 -29.05
N ARG A 68 -11.51 21.25 -29.79
CA ARG A 68 -12.24 21.70 -30.97
C ARG A 68 -12.05 20.71 -32.11
N VAL A 69 -13.13 20.30 -32.76
CA VAL A 69 -13.10 19.36 -33.90
C VAL A 69 -12.22 19.90 -35.05
N SER A 70 -12.25 21.21 -35.29
CA SER A 70 -11.40 21.85 -36.31
C SER A 70 -9.92 21.95 -35.93
N ASN A 71 -9.54 21.63 -34.69
CA ASN A 71 -8.18 21.71 -34.17
C ASN A 71 -7.76 20.36 -33.58
N GLY A 72 -7.84 19.31 -34.40
CA GLY A 72 -7.41 17.95 -34.05
C GLY A 72 -8.49 17.07 -33.40
N GLY A 73 -9.57 17.64 -32.86
CA GLY A 73 -10.69 16.86 -32.31
C GLY A 73 -10.26 15.76 -31.35
N PHE A 74 -10.59 14.50 -31.66
CA PHE A 74 -10.23 13.36 -30.81
C PHE A 74 -8.73 13.07 -30.73
N GLU A 75 -7.94 13.39 -31.76
CA GLU A 75 -6.48 13.22 -31.70
C GLU A 75 -5.87 14.13 -30.63
N GLN A 76 -6.39 15.35 -30.51
CA GLN A 76 -5.96 16.29 -29.48
C GLN A 76 -6.41 15.84 -28.08
N VAL A 77 -7.63 15.29 -27.96
CA VAL A 77 -8.12 14.69 -26.70
C VAL A 77 -7.20 13.54 -26.25
N GLU A 78 -6.77 12.68 -27.17
CA GLU A 78 -5.86 11.57 -26.88
C GLU A 78 -4.48 12.08 -26.49
N ALA A 79 -3.93 13.07 -27.21
CA ALA A 79 -2.63 13.68 -26.89
C ALA A 79 -2.63 14.29 -25.48
N TRP A 80 -3.67 15.03 -25.11
CA TRP A 80 -3.84 15.55 -23.75
C TRP A 80 -4.02 14.43 -22.72
N THR A 81 -4.78 13.39 -23.05
CA THR A 81 -4.96 12.24 -22.16
C THR A 81 -3.62 11.58 -21.83
N GLN A 82 -2.78 11.35 -22.84
CA GLN A 82 -1.45 10.77 -22.65
C GLN A 82 -0.57 11.68 -21.76
N GLN A 83 -0.55 12.98 -22.00
CA GLN A 83 0.18 13.94 -21.15
C GLN A 83 -0.31 13.93 -19.70
N LEU A 84 -1.63 13.85 -19.49
CA LEU A 84 -2.20 13.77 -18.15
C LEU A 84 -1.85 12.46 -17.45
N ILE A 85 -1.84 11.33 -18.18
CA ILE A 85 -1.43 10.05 -17.63
C ILE A 85 0.04 10.14 -17.21
N GLU A 86 0.93 10.60 -18.07
CA GLU A 86 2.36 10.71 -17.77
C GLU A 86 2.65 11.64 -16.57
N ALA A 87 1.89 12.73 -16.44
CA ALA A 87 2.13 13.73 -15.40
C ALA A 87 1.41 13.45 -14.07
N LEU A 88 0.33 12.67 -14.06
CA LEU A 88 -0.49 12.45 -12.86
C LEU A 88 -0.52 10.99 -12.40
N HIS A 89 -0.34 9.99 -13.28
CA HIS A 89 -0.40 8.59 -12.88
C HIS A 89 0.80 8.23 -12.00
N ASP A 90 0.50 7.69 -10.82
CA ASP A 90 1.46 7.25 -9.81
C ASP A 90 2.37 8.38 -9.29
N VAL A 91 1.89 9.62 -9.38
CA VAL A 91 2.58 10.81 -8.88
C VAL A 91 1.97 11.26 -7.56
N ARG A 92 2.85 11.50 -6.57
CA ARG A 92 2.49 12.12 -5.30
C ARG A 92 2.31 13.62 -5.51
N LEU A 93 1.12 14.11 -5.16
CA LEU A 93 0.80 15.51 -5.10
C LEU A 93 0.60 15.93 -3.66
N GLU A 94 0.85 17.20 -3.39
CA GLU A 94 0.70 17.79 -2.06
C GLU A 94 -0.20 19.01 -2.17
N ASP A 95 -1.14 19.14 -1.24
CA ASP A 95 -1.90 20.36 -1.09
C ASP A 95 -1.11 21.44 -0.34
N LYS A 96 -1.66 22.66 -0.27
CA LYS A 96 -0.99 23.80 0.39
C LYS A 96 -0.84 23.63 1.91
N ASP A 97 -1.52 22.65 2.51
CA ASP A 97 -1.48 22.37 3.95
C ASP A 97 -0.59 21.16 4.28
N GLY A 98 0.06 20.56 3.28
CA GLY A 98 0.97 19.42 3.45
C GLY A 98 0.30 18.05 3.37
N HIS A 99 -0.98 17.95 3.01
CA HIS A 99 -1.62 16.64 2.82
C HIS A 99 -1.18 16.04 1.49
N ALA A 100 -0.57 14.85 1.55
CA ALA A 100 -0.14 14.12 0.39
C ALA A 100 -1.27 13.23 -0.16
N PHE A 101 -1.37 13.16 -1.49
CA PHE A 101 -2.27 12.24 -2.16
C PHE A 101 -1.66 11.73 -3.47
N THR A 102 -2.03 10.51 -3.85
CA THR A 102 -1.55 9.88 -5.09
C THR A 102 -2.67 9.79 -6.10
N CYS A 103 -2.39 10.19 -7.33
CA CYS A 103 -3.31 10.02 -8.45
C CYS A 103 -2.98 8.74 -9.21
N ILE A 104 -3.97 7.86 -9.43
CA ILE A 104 -3.82 6.65 -10.25
C ILE A 104 -4.86 6.68 -11.37
N TYR A 105 -4.40 6.67 -12.61
CA TYR A 105 -5.27 6.51 -13.77
C TYR A 105 -6.07 5.19 -13.73
N LEU A 106 -7.38 5.26 -13.99
CA LEU A 106 -8.31 4.13 -13.91
C LEU A 106 -8.94 3.79 -15.28
N GLY A 107 -8.48 4.41 -16.36
CA GLY A 107 -9.08 4.25 -17.68
C GLY A 107 -10.11 5.32 -18.05
N ALA A 108 -10.54 5.28 -19.31
CA ALA A 108 -11.69 6.04 -19.79
C ALA A 108 -12.97 5.60 -19.07
N SER A 109 -13.91 6.51 -18.84
CA SER A 109 -15.23 6.18 -18.27
C SER A 109 -16.36 6.13 -19.29
N ASP A 110 -16.16 6.76 -20.44
CA ASP A 110 -17.21 7.01 -21.42
C ASP A 110 -16.65 6.89 -22.84
N SER A 111 -17.55 6.63 -23.78
CA SER A 111 -17.24 6.66 -25.20
C SER A 111 -17.01 8.10 -25.68
N ASP A 112 -16.32 8.20 -26.82
CA ASP A 112 -16.22 9.43 -27.60
C ASP A 112 -17.58 10.05 -27.84
N ARG A 113 -17.66 11.36 -27.59
CA ARG A 113 -18.85 12.16 -27.88
C ARG A 113 -18.45 13.52 -28.41
N ILE A 114 -19.35 14.09 -29.20
CA ILE A 114 -19.31 15.49 -29.59
C ILE A 114 -20.38 16.20 -28.77
N ASP A 115 -19.99 17.22 -28.03
CA ASP A 115 -20.93 18.15 -27.42
C ASP A 115 -21.56 19.00 -28.52
N THR A 116 -22.85 18.80 -28.76
CA THR A 116 -23.59 19.44 -29.85
C THR A 116 -23.77 20.94 -29.64
N LEU A 117 -23.74 21.42 -28.39
CA LEU A 117 -23.88 22.85 -28.08
C LEU A 117 -22.60 23.62 -28.41
N SER A 118 -21.45 23.06 -28.04
CA SER A 118 -20.14 23.70 -28.22
C SER A 118 -19.39 23.25 -29.48
N GLY A 119 -19.81 22.16 -30.11
CA GLY A 119 -19.12 21.53 -31.24
C GLY A 119 -17.77 20.94 -30.88
N LEU A 120 -17.57 20.56 -29.61
CA LEU A 120 -16.29 20.07 -29.08
C LEU A 120 -16.31 18.55 -28.93
N ALA A 121 -15.20 17.91 -29.28
CA ALA A 121 -14.96 16.48 -29.06
C ALA A 121 -14.48 16.25 -27.63
N THR A 122 -15.00 15.22 -26.95
CA THR A 122 -14.58 14.85 -25.59
C THR A 122 -14.64 13.35 -25.33
N ARG A 123 -13.74 12.88 -24.46
CA ARG A 123 -13.70 11.53 -23.89
C ARG A 123 -13.35 11.61 -22.41
N ALA A 124 -14.23 11.15 -21.54
CA ALA A 124 -13.98 11.20 -20.11
C ALA A 124 -12.92 10.20 -19.67
N ILE A 125 -12.00 10.66 -18.83
CA ILE A 125 -10.99 9.84 -18.18
C ILE A 125 -11.14 9.88 -16.66
N ARG A 126 -10.72 8.81 -15.98
CA ARG A 126 -10.82 8.68 -14.52
C ARG A 126 -9.46 8.60 -13.87
N PHE A 127 -9.31 9.35 -12.78
CA PHE A 127 -8.24 9.16 -11.81
C PHE A 127 -8.83 8.78 -10.46
N GLY A 128 -8.26 7.77 -9.82
CA GLY A 128 -8.47 7.47 -8.42
C GLY A 128 -7.46 8.27 -7.61
N ILE A 129 -7.95 9.14 -6.74
CA ILE A 129 -7.12 9.86 -5.77
C ILE A 129 -7.14 9.06 -4.49
N TYR A 130 -5.95 8.71 -4.02
CA TYR A 130 -5.75 8.03 -2.76
C TYR A 130 -5.18 8.99 -1.75
N VAL A 131 -5.90 9.16 -0.65
CA VAL A 131 -5.46 9.96 0.48
C VAL A 131 -5.25 8.99 1.63
N PRO A 132 -3.99 8.76 2.03
CA PRO A 132 -3.75 7.98 3.23
C PRO A 132 -4.34 8.72 4.43
N GLU A 133 -5.06 8.00 5.29
CA GLU A 133 -5.57 8.57 6.52
C GLU A 133 -4.42 8.82 7.49
N PRO A 134 -4.51 9.86 8.36
CA PRO A 134 -3.63 9.91 9.51
C PRO A 134 -3.85 8.61 10.28
N VAL A 135 -2.79 7.81 10.43
CA VAL A 135 -2.81 6.73 11.40
C VAL A 135 -2.92 7.41 12.75
N ASP A 136 -4.14 7.53 13.27
CA ASP A 136 -4.38 7.83 14.66
C ASP A 136 -3.53 6.83 15.43
N THR A 137 -2.44 7.32 16.02
CA THR A 137 -1.51 6.50 16.81
C THR A 137 -2.15 6.07 18.14
N THR A 138 -3.49 6.11 18.21
CA THR A 138 -4.38 5.92 19.34
C THR A 138 -5.38 4.78 19.14
N ILE A 139 -5.03 3.71 18.43
CA ILE A 139 -5.49 2.37 18.86
C ILE A 139 -4.59 1.99 20.04
N SER A 140 -4.75 2.65 21.17
CA SER A 140 -5.64 2.24 22.27
C SER A 140 -5.26 0.86 22.80
N ASN A 141 -4.22 0.88 23.63
CA ASN A 141 -4.21 0.11 24.87
C ASN A 141 -5.59 0.20 25.54
N ASN A 142 -6.21 -0.95 25.79
CA ASN A 142 -7.45 -1.17 26.55
C ASN A 142 -8.78 -0.64 25.98
N ALA A 143 -9.64 -1.56 25.54
CA ALA A 143 -10.77 -2.06 26.36
C ALA A 143 -11.94 -2.57 25.48
N LEU A 144 -12.09 -3.89 25.43
CA LEU A 144 -13.42 -4.52 25.49
C LEU A 144 -13.36 -5.55 26.62
N LEU A 145 -13.61 -5.07 27.83
CA LEU A 145 -13.94 -5.88 29.00
C LEU A 145 -15.47 -5.91 29.13
N THR A 146 -16.07 -7.06 28.90
CA THR A 146 -17.26 -7.62 29.57
C THR A 146 -17.39 -9.06 29.03
N SER A 147 -17.47 -10.16 29.75
CA SER A 147 -17.59 -10.49 31.18
C SER A 147 -17.59 -12.03 31.27
N SER A 148 -16.91 -12.60 32.29
CA SER A 148 -17.11 -13.91 32.99
C SER A 148 -17.57 -15.15 32.18
N VAL A 149 -16.97 -16.35 32.29
CA VAL A 149 -16.67 -17.15 33.49
C VAL A 149 -15.66 -18.27 33.12
N ALA A 150 -14.83 -18.63 34.10
CA ALA A 150 -14.10 -19.88 34.33
C ALA A 150 -13.98 -20.91 33.19
N ASP A 151 -12.75 -21.15 32.72
CA ASP A 151 -12.05 -22.41 32.99
C ASP A 151 -10.58 -22.34 32.54
N ALA A 152 -9.70 -22.86 33.40
CA ALA A 152 -8.27 -22.82 33.24
C ALA A 152 -7.80 -23.78 32.14
N SER A 153 -7.13 -23.24 31.12
CA SER A 153 -6.26 -23.98 30.20
C SER A 153 -5.04 -23.09 29.87
N PRO A 154 -3.81 -23.61 29.82
CA PRO A 154 -2.63 -22.80 29.55
C PRO A 154 -2.57 -22.56 28.04
N SER A 155 -3.19 -21.46 27.61
CA SER A 155 -3.16 -21.00 26.23
C SER A 155 -1.91 -20.18 25.96
N ALA A 156 -1.28 -20.46 24.82
CA ALA A 156 -0.21 -19.70 24.23
C ALA A 156 -0.43 -18.19 24.41
N THR A 157 0.57 -17.52 24.98
CA THR A 157 0.63 -16.07 25.12
C THR A 157 0.61 -15.46 23.72
N LEU A 158 -0.58 -15.13 23.22
CA LEU A 158 -0.73 -14.22 22.09
C LEU A 158 -0.32 -12.84 22.61
N GLU A 159 0.92 -12.46 22.30
CA GLU A 159 1.46 -11.12 22.53
C GLU A 159 0.54 -10.09 21.84
N SER A 160 -0.45 -9.63 22.57
CA SER A 160 -1.40 -8.60 22.15
C SER A 160 -0.88 -7.27 22.66
N GLY A 161 -0.33 -6.46 21.76
CA GLY A 161 0.14 -5.09 22.04
C GLY A 161 1.62 -4.81 21.76
N GLN A 162 2.43 -5.80 21.38
CA GLN A 162 3.79 -5.57 20.87
C GLN A 162 3.75 -5.35 19.35
N PRO A 163 4.51 -4.38 18.80
CA PRO A 163 4.67 -4.26 17.35
C PRO A 163 5.21 -5.58 16.82
N ASP A 164 4.65 -6.07 15.71
CA ASP A 164 5.04 -7.37 15.15
C ASP A 164 6.57 -7.43 14.97
N SER A 165 7.23 -8.28 15.75
CA SER A 165 8.69 -8.41 15.74
C SER A 165 9.21 -8.77 14.36
N TRP A 166 8.40 -9.45 13.53
CA TRP A 166 8.74 -9.77 12.16
C TRP A 166 8.74 -8.55 11.25
N LEU A 167 7.76 -7.67 11.42
CA LEU A 167 7.69 -6.42 10.66
C LEU A 167 8.83 -5.49 11.05
N THR A 168 9.21 -5.47 12.33
CA THR A 168 10.36 -4.68 12.79
C THR A 168 11.67 -5.23 12.21
N ALA A 169 11.88 -6.54 12.25
CA ALA A 169 13.04 -7.18 11.60
C ALA A 169 13.10 -6.91 10.09
N LEU A 170 11.96 -7.01 9.39
CA LEU A 170 11.88 -6.73 7.96
C LEU A 170 12.12 -5.24 7.65
N HIS A 171 11.58 -4.35 8.48
CA HIS A 171 11.84 -2.91 8.40
C HIS A 171 13.33 -2.61 8.53
N ASP A 172 13.97 -3.12 9.58
CA ASP A 172 15.38 -2.85 9.88
C ASP A 172 16.30 -3.42 8.80
N TRP A 173 16.02 -4.65 8.35
CA TRP A 173 16.74 -5.25 7.22
C TRP A 173 16.59 -4.40 5.95
N THR A 174 15.38 -3.93 5.63
CA THR A 174 15.14 -3.09 4.44
C THR A 174 15.88 -1.75 4.56
N GLN A 175 15.85 -1.14 5.75
CA GLN A 175 16.56 0.11 6.03
C GLN A 175 18.07 -0.05 5.87
N GLU A 176 18.65 -1.17 6.32
CA GLU A 176 20.07 -1.50 6.13
C GLU A 176 20.42 -1.65 4.64
N GLN A 177 19.54 -2.29 3.84
CA GLN A 177 19.79 -2.48 2.41
C GLN A 177 19.73 -1.19 1.59
N LEU A 178 18.86 -0.24 1.98
CA LEU A 178 18.57 0.95 1.18
C LEU A 178 19.25 2.23 1.72
N GLY A 179 19.66 2.23 2.98
CA GLY A 179 20.24 3.39 3.64
C GLY A 179 19.24 4.51 3.93
N ASN A 180 19.73 5.62 4.48
CA ASN A 180 18.90 6.69 5.06
C ASN A 180 18.15 7.56 4.02
N GLU A 181 18.39 7.38 2.72
CA GLU A 181 17.65 8.09 1.69
C GLU A 181 16.21 7.56 1.51
N TRP A 182 15.95 6.33 1.97
CA TRP A 182 14.66 5.68 1.87
C TRP A 182 13.95 5.67 3.21
N THR A 183 12.66 6.00 3.19
CA THR A 183 11.79 5.88 4.37
C THR A 183 11.06 4.54 4.34
N ILE A 184 11.09 3.79 5.43
CA ILE A 184 10.42 2.49 5.52
C ILE A 184 9.19 2.61 6.42
N TYR A 185 8.01 2.39 5.85
CA TYR A 185 6.74 2.41 6.57
C TYR A 185 6.28 0.99 6.95
N LYS A 186 5.42 0.94 7.96
CA LYS A 186 4.87 -0.28 8.56
C LYS A 186 3.35 -0.28 8.39
N GLU A 187 2.79 -1.36 7.86
CA GLU A 187 1.35 -1.66 7.71
C GLU A 187 0.50 -0.72 6.83
N ALA A 188 0.71 0.59 6.90
CA ALA A 188 -0.07 1.60 6.19
C ALA A 188 0.79 2.78 5.70
N TRP A 189 0.30 3.45 4.65
CA TRP A 189 0.85 4.74 4.23
C TRP A 189 0.36 5.84 5.19
N PRO A 190 1.25 6.68 5.75
CA PRO A 190 0.80 7.85 6.51
C PRO A 190 0.36 9.01 5.59
N ALA A 191 -0.54 9.86 6.07
CA ALA A 191 -1.08 11.02 5.33
C ALA A 191 -0.03 12.00 4.76
N GLY A 192 1.20 11.97 5.30
CA GLY A 192 2.33 12.79 4.86
C GLY A 192 3.52 11.99 4.35
N TYR A 193 3.31 10.75 3.87
CA TYR A 193 4.40 9.90 3.43
C TYR A 193 5.31 10.62 2.41
N VAL A 194 6.61 10.43 2.55
CA VAL A 194 7.63 10.97 1.64
C VAL A 194 8.16 9.90 0.70
N ALA A 195 8.54 10.30 -0.51
CA ALA A 195 9.25 9.46 -1.46
C ALA A 195 10.76 9.84 -1.46
N PRO A 196 11.69 8.88 -1.65
CA PRO A 196 11.43 7.47 -1.92
C PRO A 196 11.14 6.67 -0.64
N ALA A 197 10.27 5.67 -0.75
CA ALA A 197 9.83 4.87 0.38
C ALA A 197 9.49 3.42 0.05
N VAL A 198 9.53 2.57 1.07
CA VAL A 198 9.03 1.20 1.02
C VAL A 198 7.99 1.00 2.12
N LEU A 199 6.89 0.33 1.83
CA LEU A 199 5.91 -0.12 2.82
C LEU A 199 5.82 -1.64 2.79
N TRP A 200 5.88 -2.28 3.96
CA TRP A 200 5.58 -3.69 4.13
C TRP A 200 4.24 -3.90 4.83
N ARG A 201 3.44 -4.82 4.29
CA ARG A 201 2.10 -5.13 4.80
C ARG A 201 1.91 -6.62 5.01
N LEU A 202 1.45 -7.01 6.19
CA LEU A 202 1.10 -8.40 6.48
C LEU A 202 -0.23 -8.72 5.78
N THR A 203 -0.28 -9.78 4.99
CA THR A 203 -1.51 -10.20 4.30
C THR A 203 -2.07 -11.51 4.78
N ALA A 204 -1.23 -12.40 5.30
CA ALA A 204 -1.67 -13.66 5.88
C ALA A 204 -0.67 -14.17 6.91
N SER A 205 -1.17 -14.87 7.92
CA SER A 205 -0.37 -15.63 8.88
C SER A 205 -0.96 -17.02 9.01
N ASN A 206 -0.14 -18.04 8.77
CA ASN A 206 -0.52 -19.43 8.79
C ASN A 206 0.34 -20.19 9.79
N PHE A 207 -0.26 -21.18 10.45
CA PHE A 207 0.42 -22.04 11.40
C PHE A 207 0.27 -23.49 10.94
N ALA A 208 1.37 -24.21 10.83
CA ALA A 208 1.38 -25.61 10.42
C ALA A 208 2.14 -26.45 11.46
N ALA A 209 1.61 -27.63 11.79
CA ALA A 209 2.34 -28.55 12.66
C ALA A 209 3.65 -28.98 11.97
N ALA A 210 4.75 -28.96 12.73
CA ALA A 210 6.07 -29.37 12.27
C ALA A 210 6.59 -30.48 13.20
N GLY A 211 5.99 -31.65 13.10
CA GLY A 211 6.20 -32.75 14.05
C GLY A 211 5.45 -32.56 15.36
N THR A 212 5.85 -33.30 16.40
CA THR A 212 5.17 -33.37 17.70
C THR A 212 5.56 -32.25 18.66
N SER A 213 6.79 -31.73 18.56
CA SER A 213 7.36 -30.74 19.48
C SER A 213 7.47 -29.34 18.89
N ALA A 214 7.07 -29.11 17.64
CA ALA A 214 7.20 -27.80 17.00
C ALA A 214 6.02 -27.49 16.07
N PHE A 215 5.93 -26.21 15.71
CA PHE A 215 5.07 -25.72 14.64
C PHE A 215 5.79 -24.65 13.84
N ASP A 216 5.44 -24.57 12.57
CA ASP A 216 5.93 -23.59 11.62
C ASP A 216 4.93 -22.42 11.55
N VAL A 217 5.43 -21.22 11.77
CA VAL A 217 4.71 -19.97 11.53
C VAL A 217 5.14 -19.44 10.16
N ARG A 218 4.19 -19.20 9.27
CA ARG A 218 4.42 -18.65 7.94
C ARG A 218 3.65 -17.35 7.79
N LYS A 219 4.34 -16.25 7.52
CA LYS A 219 3.72 -14.94 7.26
C LYS A 219 3.95 -14.50 5.82
N GLN A 220 2.89 -14.07 5.16
CA GLN A 220 2.93 -13.53 3.81
C GLN A 220 2.85 -12.01 3.87
N TRP A 221 3.74 -11.37 3.13
CA TRP A 221 3.94 -9.93 3.09
C TRP A 221 3.84 -9.42 1.66
N ILE A 222 3.29 -8.22 1.54
CA ILE A 222 3.36 -7.44 0.31
C ILE A 222 4.27 -6.24 0.55
N GLY A 223 5.28 -6.08 -0.32
CA GLY A 223 6.17 -4.94 -0.34
C GLY A 223 5.77 -3.95 -1.43
N HIS A 224 5.56 -2.72 -1.03
CA HIS A 224 5.24 -1.59 -1.90
C HIS A 224 6.49 -0.72 -2.02
N VAL A 225 7.01 -0.57 -3.24
CA VAL A 225 8.19 0.28 -3.49
C VAL A 225 7.73 1.54 -4.21
N TYR A 226 7.93 2.69 -3.59
CA TYR A 226 7.56 3.99 -4.12
C TYR A 226 8.81 4.84 -4.35
N GLY A 227 9.31 4.83 -5.59
CA GLY A 227 10.52 5.55 -5.98
C GLY A 227 10.26 6.94 -6.55
N ARG A 228 11.33 7.68 -6.86
CA ARG A 228 11.28 9.01 -7.49
C ARG A 228 10.88 8.94 -8.97
N ASN A 229 11.15 7.81 -9.62
CA ASN A 229 10.76 7.52 -11.00
C ASN A 229 10.56 6.00 -11.20
N ALA A 230 10.02 5.62 -12.37
CA ALA A 230 9.70 4.22 -12.70
C ALA A 230 10.94 3.32 -12.73
N GLN A 231 12.07 3.80 -13.24
CA GLN A 231 13.30 3.01 -13.34
C GLN A 231 13.89 2.70 -11.96
N GLU A 232 13.95 3.70 -11.08
CA GLU A 232 14.42 3.54 -9.69
C GLU A 232 13.54 2.54 -8.95
N LYS A 233 12.21 2.67 -9.09
CA LYS A 233 11.24 1.76 -8.49
C LYS A 233 11.48 0.31 -8.88
N GLN A 234 11.59 0.03 -10.18
CA GLN A 234 11.86 -1.32 -10.69
C GLN A 234 13.21 -1.85 -10.21
N ARG A 235 14.27 -1.03 -10.30
CA ARG A 235 15.61 -1.41 -9.84
C ARG A 235 15.62 -1.79 -8.36
N ILE A 236 14.93 -1.01 -7.53
CA ILE A 236 14.89 -1.22 -6.08
C ILE A 236 14.02 -2.45 -5.74
N ALA A 237 12.86 -2.60 -6.36
CA ALA A 237 12.00 -3.77 -6.14
C ALA A 237 12.71 -5.08 -6.52
N THR A 238 13.33 -5.13 -7.68
CA THR A 238 14.12 -6.29 -8.11
C THR A 238 15.33 -6.52 -7.20
N GLY A 239 16.08 -5.47 -6.88
CA GLY A 239 17.26 -5.58 -6.01
C GLY A 239 16.94 -6.05 -4.60
N LEU A 240 15.79 -5.67 -4.03
CA LEU A 240 15.33 -6.20 -2.74
C LEU A 240 15.01 -7.69 -2.83
N VAL A 241 14.32 -8.15 -3.88
CA VAL A 241 13.99 -9.57 -4.07
C VAL A 241 15.24 -10.42 -4.31
N GLU A 242 16.22 -9.92 -5.07
CA GLU A 242 17.51 -10.57 -5.25
C GLU A 242 18.24 -10.76 -3.92
N ARG A 243 18.25 -9.73 -3.07
CA ARG A 243 18.87 -9.79 -1.73
C ARG A 243 18.12 -10.70 -0.78
N LEU A 244 16.79 -10.66 -0.75
CA LEU A 244 15.97 -11.58 0.04
C LEU A 244 16.20 -13.04 -0.38
N SER A 245 16.37 -13.29 -1.67
CA SER A 245 16.59 -14.63 -2.21
C SER A 245 18.00 -15.16 -1.94
N SER A 246 19.01 -14.29 -1.96
CA SER A 246 20.41 -14.64 -1.67
C SER A 246 20.70 -14.72 -0.17
N GLN A 247 20.17 -13.77 0.61
CA GLN A 247 20.24 -13.72 2.06
C GLN A 247 18.98 -14.34 2.66
N THR A 248 18.94 -15.67 2.68
CA THR A 248 17.75 -16.45 3.10
C THR A 248 17.37 -16.29 4.58
N ARG A 249 18.13 -15.51 5.37
CA ARG A 249 17.89 -15.29 6.80
C ARG A 249 17.91 -13.81 7.16
N ILE A 250 16.82 -13.36 7.77
CA ILE A 250 16.69 -12.03 8.35
C ILE A 250 16.84 -12.15 9.87
N PRO A 251 17.76 -11.42 10.52
CA PRO A 251 17.87 -11.42 11.98
C PRO A 251 16.58 -10.95 12.63
N LEU A 252 16.04 -11.75 13.55
CA LEU A 252 14.91 -11.36 14.40
C LEU A 252 15.43 -10.89 15.77
N ASP A 253 16.39 -11.63 16.30
CA ASP A 253 17.06 -11.33 17.56
C ASP A 253 18.49 -11.89 17.48
N LEU A 254 19.48 -11.00 17.48
CA LEU A 254 20.89 -11.39 17.40
C LEU A 254 21.40 -12.01 18.71
N ALA A 255 20.86 -11.59 19.86
CA ALA A 255 21.27 -12.13 21.16
C ALA A 255 20.85 -13.60 21.30
N ASP A 256 19.60 -13.89 20.92
CA ASP A 256 19.05 -15.25 20.95
C ASP A 256 19.34 -16.07 19.68
N ARG A 257 20.08 -15.50 18.71
CA ARG A 257 20.35 -16.10 17.39
C ARG A 257 19.06 -16.58 16.70
N ARG A 258 17.98 -15.80 16.81
CA ARG A 258 16.69 -16.06 16.16
C ARG A 258 16.66 -15.36 14.82
N TYR A 259 16.17 -16.08 13.81
CA TYR A 259 16.11 -15.60 12.43
C TYR A 259 14.76 -15.94 11.82
N LEU A 260 14.34 -15.11 10.88
CA LEU A 260 13.27 -15.41 9.92
C LEU A 260 13.92 -16.00 8.67
N THR A 261 13.35 -17.07 8.14
CA THR A 261 13.80 -17.66 6.88
C THR A 261 12.94 -17.13 5.74
N VAL A 262 13.56 -16.64 4.68
CA VAL A 262 12.88 -16.31 3.43
C VAL A 262 12.53 -17.62 2.72
N SER A 263 11.26 -17.96 2.64
CA SER A 263 10.81 -19.18 1.93
C SER A 263 10.44 -18.89 0.48
N GLU A 264 9.97 -17.67 0.20
CA GLU A 264 9.57 -17.24 -1.15
C GLU A 264 9.76 -15.72 -1.25
N ALA A 265 10.34 -15.26 -2.35
CA ALA A 265 10.39 -13.85 -2.71
C ALA A 265 10.19 -13.72 -4.22
N SER A 266 9.26 -12.87 -4.64
CA SER A 266 9.00 -12.59 -6.06
C SER A 266 8.61 -11.14 -6.26
N VAL A 267 8.79 -10.66 -7.50
CA VAL A 267 8.45 -9.30 -7.91
C VAL A 267 7.53 -9.32 -9.12
N ASP A 268 6.48 -8.51 -9.08
CA ASP A 268 5.61 -8.18 -10.20
C ASP A 268 5.81 -6.69 -10.55
N LEU A 269 6.57 -6.44 -11.62
CA LEU A 269 6.91 -5.08 -12.06
C LEU A 269 5.74 -4.35 -12.74
N GLN A 270 4.65 -5.06 -13.05
CA GLN A 270 3.43 -4.48 -13.62
C GLN A 270 2.40 -4.12 -12.54
N ALA A 271 2.63 -4.56 -11.30
CA ALA A 271 1.75 -4.22 -10.19
C ALA A 271 1.89 -2.74 -9.79
N ASP A 272 0.73 -2.11 -9.56
CA ASP A 272 0.64 -0.76 -9.00
C ASP A 272 1.36 -0.71 -7.64
N ALA A 273 2.41 0.11 -7.56
CA ALA A 273 3.26 0.21 -6.40
C ALA A 273 2.50 0.68 -5.16
N PHE A 274 1.54 1.59 -5.32
CA PHE A 274 0.81 2.17 -4.21
C PHE A 274 -0.28 1.23 -3.69
N LEU A 275 -1.03 0.57 -4.58
CA LEU A 275 -2.26 -0.18 -4.26
C LEU A 275 -2.11 -1.69 -4.16
N ASN A 276 -1.26 -2.28 -4.99
CA ASN A 276 -1.14 -3.73 -5.05
C ASN A 276 0.18 -4.20 -4.45
N GLY A 277 1.20 -3.35 -4.50
CA GLY A 277 2.57 -3.68 -4.13
C GLY A 277 3.21 -4.58 -5.18
N GLN A 278 4.52 -4.52 -5.25
CA GLN A 278 5.30 -5.19 -6.30
C GLN A 278 5.95 -6.46 -5.78
N ILE A 279 6.25 -6.53 -4.49
CA ILE A 279 6.98 -7.64 -3.90
C ILE A 279 6.00 -8.55 -3.17
N ARG A 280 6.08 -9.86 -3.43
CA ARG A 280 5.47 -10.89 -2.59
C ARG A 280 6.57 -11.61 -1.83
N LEU A 281 6.43 -11.67 -0.52
CA LEU A 281 7.43 -12.26 0.37
C LEU A 281 6.74 -13.21 1.34
N THR A 282 7.26 -14.43 1.46
CA THR A 282 6.84 -15.37 2.50
C THR A 282 8.02 -15.58 3.45
N LEU A 283 7.80 -15.24 4.72
CA LEU A 283 8.74 -15.50 5.81
C LEU A 283 8.26 -16.69 6.62
N LEU A 284 9.22 -17.49 7.10
CA LEU A 284 8.99 -18.69 7.89
C LEU A 284 9.81 -18.65 9.18
N ARG A 285 9.22 -19.08 10.28
CA ARG A 285 9.93 -19.37 11.53
C ARG A 285 9.37 -20.64 12.16
N ARG A 286 10.27 -21.53 12.56
CA ARG A 286 9.91 -22.69 13.39
C ARG A 286 9.92 -22.31 14.86
N VAL A 287 8.86 -22.66 15.57
CA VAL A 287 8.68 -22.41 17.01
C VAL A 287 8.56 -23.76 17.71
N GLN A 288 9.35 -23.96 18.76
CA GLN A 288 9.21 -25.13 19.63
C GLN A 288 7.97 -24.95 20.49
N ARG A 289 7.20 -26.02 20.65
CA ARG A 289 6.09 -26.07 21.60
C ARG A 289 6.65 -26.06 23.00
N GLU A 290 6.06 -25.25 23.87
CA GLU A 290 6.25 -25.43 25.30
C GLU A 290 5.51 -26.71 25.70
N LEU A 291 6.27 -27.78 25.92
CA LEU A 291 5.71 -28.99 26.50
C LEU A 291 5.54 -28.73 28.00
N PRO A 292 4.39 -29.07 28.60
CA PRO A 292 4.26 -29.01 30.05
C PRO A 292 5.39 -29.85 30.67
N ASN A 293 6.03 -29.33 31.73
CA ASN A 293 7.10 -30.01 32.46
C ASN A 293 6.68 -31.46 32.76
N ALA A 294 7.12 -32.40 31.93
CA ALA A 294 6.90 -33.81 32.18
C ALA A 294 7.75 -34.17 33.41
N PRO A 295 7.20 -34.91 34.39
CA PRO A 295 7.96 -35.30 35.57
C PRO A 295 9.22 -36.07 35.13
N LEU A 296 10.39 -35.67 35.65
CA LEU A 296 11.64 -36.38 35.44
C LEU A 296 11.43 -37.87 35.77
N ILE A 297 11.71 -38.75 34.82
CA ILE A 297 11.70 -40.20 35.05
C ILE A 297 12.68 -40.47 36.19
N ARG A 298 12.14 -40.93 37.33
CA ARG A 298 12.91 -41.33 38.51
C ARG A 298 13.76 -42.55 38.17
N GLU A 299 15.00 -42.48 38.64
CA GLU A 299 16.02 -43.52 38.62
C GLU A 299 15.44 -44.93 38.83
N VAL A 300 15.66 -45.82 37.87
CA VAL A 300 15.30 -47.24 37.99
C VAL A 300 16.40 -47.94 38.77
N THR A 301 16.16 -48.22 40.05
CA THR A 301 17.05 -49.07 40.84
C THR A 301 16.86 -50.53 40.43
N ASN A 302 17.75 -51.03 39.57
CA ASN A 302 17.85 -52.48 39.34
C ASN A 302 18.52 -53.11 40.56
N LYS A 303 17.75 -53.80 41.41
CA LYS A 303 18.32 -54.77 42.35
C LYS A 303 18.60 -56.07 41.58
N PRO A 304 19.85 -56.58 41.57
CA PRO A 304 20.10 -57.91 41.04
C PRO A 304 19.41 -58.94 41.94
N VAL A 305 18.62 -59.82 41.34
CA VAL A 305 18.13 -61.04 42.00
C VAL A 305 19.35 -61.96 42.11
N LEU A 306 19.87 -62.11 43.33
CA LEU A 306 20.73 -63.23 43.70
C LEU A 306 19.80 -64.29 44.29
N ASP A 307 19.56 -65.36 43.54
CA ASP A 307 19.02 -66.60 44.13
C ASP A 307 20.08 -67.69 44.00
N TYR A 308 20.23 -68.39 45.14
CA TYR A 308 21.22 -69.39 45.54
C TYR A 308 21.11 -70.73 44.80
#